data_AF-Q22KF5-F1
#
_entry.id   AF-Q22KF5-F1
#
_cell.length_a   1.000
_cell.length_b   1.000
_cell.length_c   1.000
_cell.angle_alpha   90.00
_cell.angle_beta   90.00
_cell.angle_gamma   90.00
#
_symmetry.space_group_name_H-M   'P 1'
#
loop_
_entity.id
_entity.type
_entity.pdbx_description
1 polymer ?
#
loop_
_entity_poly.entity_id
_entity_poly.type
_entity_poly.pdbx_seq_one_letter_code
_entity_poly.pdbx_strand_id
1 'polypeptide(L)'
;MNYLDIFGSQISIRFKDSTIHKTKFGAFLSVTLSVIVLLRLGILVFSAVSGRNPTVLFQERKVSDPKKFVITPNTLSLAMGVLDINDNYYNDNRLFTIQGVHKTKKNVYNSQTGQFDSIFNSTVFSLVNCTDDNVPDPHLRDFFLKSQFYIHQCIPKDLEVEIEGQFNSDSYQELNFYFIKCTGQGCKDEKEIDALVNNNFIELLFTDVYFSPENKDNPFVKYSRDLYWVSSQNLPREANVFMRNNYVESDFGWVTSDKNTQVYPSFSYGDNQVSYQFFN
;
A
#
# COMPACT_ATOMS: atom_id res chain seq x y z
N MET A 1 -35.85 -38.26 -33.68
CA MET A 1 -35.42 -38.38 -32.28
C MET A 1 -34.20 -39.29 -32.07
N ASN A 2 -33.81 -40.14 -33.03
CA ASN A 2 -32.59 -40.96 -32.91
C ASN A 2 -31.27 -40.18 -33.07
N TYR A 3 -31.30 -38.93 -33.55
CA TYR A 3 -30.10 -38.08 -33.69
C TYR A 3 -29.68 -37.37 -32.39
N LEU A 4 -30.52 -37.39 -31.35
CA LEU A 4 -30.26 -36.75 -30.06
C LEU A 4 -29.76 -37.73 -29.00
N ASP A 5 -29.64 -39.02 -29.34
CA ASP A 5 -29.11 -40.05 -28.45
C ASP A 5 -27.65 -40.29 -28.77
N ILE A 6 -26.77 -39.52 -28.12
CA ILE A 6 -25.31 -39.57 -28.33
C ILE A 6 -24.70 -40.78 -27.60
N PHE A 7 -25.42 -41.37 -26.63
CA PHE A 7 -24.95 -42.47 -25.78
C PHE A 7 -25.64 -43.82 -26.06
N GLY A 8 -26.64 -43.86 -26.94
CA GLY A 8 -27.33 -45.08 -27.32
C GLY A 8 -26.44 -46.01 -28.15
N SER A 9 -25.93 -47.10 -27.55
CA SER A 9 -25.29 -48.17 -28.32
C SER A 9 -26.31 -48.88 -29.21
N GLN A 10 -26.01 -49.12 -30.48
CA GLN A 10 -26.89 -49.92 -31.34
C GLN A 10 -26.93 -51.37 -30.84
N ILE A 11 -28.05 -51.76 -30.22
CA ILE A 11 -28.28 -53.15 -29.82
C ILE A 11 -28.59 -53.96 -31.09
N SER A 12 -27.68 -54.85 -31.47
CA SER A 12 -27.76 -55.67 -32.69
C SER A 12 -28.61 -56.94 -32.52
N ILE A 13 -29.64 -56.93 -31.65
CA ILE A 13 -30.55 -58.06 -31.48
C ILE A 13 -31.80 -57.81 -32.32
N ARG A 14 -31.93 -58.58 -33.40
CA ARG A 14 -33.09 -58.58 -34.30
C ARG A 14 -34.01 -59.75 -33.94
N PHE A 15 -35.28 -59.49 -33.66
CA PHE A 15 -36.30 -60.54 -33.54
C PHE A 15 -37.40 -60.25 -34.57
N LYS A 16 -37.62 -61.18 -35.50
CA LYS A 16 -38.51 -61.03 -36.67
C LYS A 16 -38.27 -59.74 -37.47
N ASP A 17 -37.04 -59.53 -37.93
CA ASP A 17 -36.63 -58.42 -38.82
C ASP A 17 -36.98 -56.99 -38.36
N SER A 18 -37.35 -56.81 -37.09
CA SER A 18 -37.67 -55.50 -36.52
C SER A 18 -36.85 -55.25 -35.24
N THR A 19 -36.29 -54.05 -35.14
CA THR A 19 -35.57 -53.59 -33.95
C THR A 19 -36.58 -53.23 -32.87
N ILE A 20 -36.71 -54.06 -31.83
CA ILE A 20 -37.72 -53.90 -30.77
C ILE A 20 -37.39 -52.73 -29.81
N HIS A 21 -36.14 -52.28 -29.75
CA HIS A 21 -35.73 -51.22 -28.81
C HIS A 21 -35.85 -49.82 -29.44
N LYS A 22 -36.93 -49.11 -29.13
CA LYS A 22 -37.11 -47.65 -29.36
C LYS A 22 -37.15 -46.91 -28.01
N THR A 23 -36.17 -47.11 -27.13
CA THR A 23 -36.15 -46.47 -25.81
C THR A 23 -35.79 -44.99 -25.94
N LYS A 24 -36.80 -44.12 -25.86
CA LYS A 24 -36.66 -42.64 -25.79
C LYS A 24 -35.87 -42.15 -24.56
N PHE A 25 -35.53 -43.07 -23.66
CA PHE A 25 -34.79 -42.81 -22.42
C PHE A 25 -33.36 -42.33 -22.67
N GLY A 26 -32.66 -42.86 -23.68
CA GLY A 26 -31.29 -42.42 -24.03
C GLY A 26 -31.25 -40.97 -24.52
N ALA A 27 -32.22 -40.57 -25.35
CA ALA A 27 -32.39 -39.18 -25.76
C ALA A 27 -32.75 -38.25 -24.58
N PHE A 28 -33.60 -38.69 -23.65
CA PHE A 28 -33.92 -37.92 -22.44
C PHE A 28 -32.69 -37.73 -21.54
N LEU A 29 -31.89 -38.78 -21.32
CA LEU A 29 -30.65 -38.71 -20.55
C LEU A 29 -29.62 -37.79 -21.24
N SER A 30 -29.45 -37.92 -22.56
CA SER A 30 -28.53 -37.08 -23.34
C SER A 30 -28.90 -35.60 -23.28
N VAL A 31 -30.19 -35.27 -23.40
CA VAL A 31 -30.69 -33.89 -23.26
C VAL A 31 -30.45 -33.37 -21.83
N THR A 32 -30.73 -34.19 -20.81
CA THR A 32 -30.54 -33.80 -19.41
C THR A 32 -29.08 -33.51 -19.11
N LEU A 33 -28.16 -34.38 -19.55
CA LEU A 33 -26.72 -34.17 -19.41
C LEU A 33 -26.25 -32.93 -20.16
N SER A 34 -26.75 -32.72 -21.39
CA SER A 34 -26.41 -31.53 -22.18
C SER A 34 -26.85 -30.23 -21.48
N VAL A 35 -28.04 -30.22 -20.89
CA VAL A 35 -28.55 -29.07 -20.11
C VAL A 35 -27.68 -28.84 -18.87
N ILE A 36 -27.29 -29.89 -18.13
CA ILE A 36 -26.41 -29.77 -16.97
C ILE A 36 -25.05 -29.18 -17.36
N VAL A 37 -24.47 -29.65 -18.47
CA VAL A 37 -23.18 -29.14 -18.99
C VAL A 37 -23.31 -27.67 -19.41
N LEU A 38 -24.37 -27.29 -20.14
CA LEU A 38 -24.60 -25.91 -20.55
C LEU A 38 -24.85 -24.98 -19.35
N LEU A 39 -25.60 -25.43 -18.35
CA LEU A 39 -25.80 -24.69 -17.11
C LEU A 39 -24.47 -24.49 -16.37
N ARG A 40 -23.64 -25.54 -16.28
CA ARG A 40 -22.34 -25.44 -15.63
C ARG A 40 -21.40 -24.50 -16.39
N LEU A 41 -21.39 -24.59 -17.72
CA LEU A 41 -20.62 -23.69 -18.58
C LEU A 41 -21.10 -22.24 -18.42
N GLY A 42 -22.40 -22.00 -18.36
CA GLY A 42 -22.97 -20.67 -18.09
C GLY A 42 -22.55 -20.11 -16.73
N ILE A 43 -22.53 -20.94 -15.67
CA ILE A 43 -22.04 -20.53 -14.34
C ILE A 43 -20.55 -20.21 -14.37
N LEU A 44 -19.74 -21.02 -15.06
CA LEU A 44 -18.30 -20.77 -15.20
C LEU A 44 -18.04 -19.46 -15.96
N VAL A 45 -18.75 -19.26 -17.06
CA VAL A 45 -18.67 -18.03 -17.86
C VAL A 45 -19.05 -16.83 -17.01
N PHE A 46 -20.18 -16.91 -16.30
CA PHE A 46 -20.63 -15.84 -15.43
C PHE A 46 -19.65 -15.56 -14.28
N SER A 47 -19.08 -16.57 -13.63
CA SER A 47 -18.09 -16.42 -12.56
C SER A 47 -16.81 -15.78 -13.07
N ALA A 48 -16.34 -16.17 -14.25
CA ALA A 48 -15.14 -15.61 -14.87
C ALA A 48 -15.33 -14.16 -15.31
N VAL A 49 -16.49 -13.81 -15.89
CA VAL A 49 -16.83 -12.42 -16.24
C VAL A 49 -16.99 -11.56 -14.98
N SER A 50 -17.67 -12.09 -13.96
CA SER A 50 -17.98 -11.37 -12.73
C SER A 50 -16.80 -11.31 -11.75
N GLY A 51 -15.67 -11.96 -12.04
CA GLY A 51 -14.50 -11.99 -11.16
C GLY A 51 -14.75 -12.60 -9.79
N ARG A 52 -15.74 -13.49 -9.64
CA ARG A 52 -16.07 -14.09 -8.34
C ARG A 52 -15.10 -15.21 -7.98
N ASN A 53 -14.62 -15.22 -6.73
CA ASN A 53 -13.67 -16.20 -6.18
C ASN A 53 -12.37 -16.33 -6.99
N PRO A 54 -11.60 -15.24 -7.17
CA PRO A 54 -10.32 -15.31 -7.87
C PRO A 54 -9.34 -16.22 -7.11
N THR A 55 -8.52 -16.96 -7.87
CA THR A 55 -7.41 -17.72 -7.29
C THR A 55 -6.24 -16.77 -7.09
N VAL A 56 -5.78 -16.61 -5.85
CA VAL A 56 -4.66 -15.75 -5.51
C VAL A 56 -3.40 -16.59 -5.37
N LEU A 57 -2.38 -16.24 -6.15
CA LEU A 57 -1.02 -16.75 -5.97
C LEU A 57 -0.20 -15.67 -5.28
N PHE A 58 0.34 -15.99 -4.11
CA PHE A 58 1.15 -15.07 -3.33
C PHE A 58 2.61 -15.51 -3.37
N GLN A 59 3.50 -14.55 -3.64
CA GLN A 59 4.94 -14.75 -3.64
C GLN A 59 5.64 -13.53 -3.06
N GLU A 60 6.43 -13.73 -2.01
CA GLU A 60 7.41 -12.74 -1.58
C GLU A 60 8.73 -13.01 -2.30
N ARG A 61 9.35 -11.95 -2.83
CA ARG A 61 10.68 -12.02 -3.43
C ARG A 61 11.59 -11.00 -2.78
N LYS A 62 12.85 -11.39 -2.57
CA LYS A 62 13.90 -10.43 -2.20
C LYS A 62 14.32 -9.66 -3.45
N VAL A 63 14.25 -8.34 -3.37
CA VAL A 63 14.69 -7.42 -4.43
C VAL A 63 15.86 -6.61 -3.87
N SER A 64 17.00 -6.62 -4.55
CA SER A 64 18.19 -5.87 -4.12
C SER A 64 17.98 -4.37 -4.22
N ASP A 65 17.28 -3.91 -5.27
CA ASP A 65 17.01 -2.49 -5.51
C ASP A 65 15.50 -2.28 -5.66
N PRO A 66 14.78 -2.07 -4.54
CA PRO A 66 13.37 -1.70 -4.57
C PRO A 66 13.14 -0.47 -5.46
N LYS A 67 12.15 -0.57 -6.34
CA LYS A 67 11.77 0.52 -7.25
C LYS A 67 11.42 1.78 -6.49
N LYS A 68 11.79 2.91 -7.07
CA LYS A 68 11.40 4.25 -6.64
C LYS A 68 9.89 4.43 -6.54
N PHE A 69 9.45 5.14 -5.52
CA PHE A 69 8.07 5.55 -5.31
C PHE A 69 8.01 7.06 -5.01
N VAL A 70 7.09 7.76 -5.68
CA VAL A 70 6.86 9.20 -5.51
C VAL A 70 5.74 9.41 -4.50
N ILE A 71 6.05 10.15 -3.44
CA ILE A 71 5.10 10.52 -2.39
C ILE A 71 4.39 11.79 -2.83
N THR A 72 3.08 11.66 -3.01
CA THR A 72 2.15 12.74 -3.34
C THR A 72 0.87 12.52 -2.53
N PRO A 73 0.01 13.54 -2.38
CA PRO A 73 -1.29 13.37 -1.73
C PRO A 73 -2.14 12.22 -2.30
N ASN A 74 -1.99 11.88 -3.59
CA ASN A 74 -2.78 10.81 -4.24
C ASN A 74 -2.22 9.40 -4.00
N THR A 75 -0.90 9.30 -3.77
CA THR A 75 -0.18 8.04 -3.69
C THR A 75 0.09 7.64 -2.24
N LEU A 76 0.55 8.58 -1.40
CA LEU A 76 0.80 8.40 0.02
C LEU A 76 0.55 9.74 0.72
N SER A 77 -0.67 9.95 1.24
CA SER A 77 -0.93 11.07 2.14
C SER A 77 -0.20 10.83 3.45
N LEU A 78 0.52 11.83 3.96
CA LEU A 78 1.31 11.76 5.19
C LEU A 78 1.10 13.04 6.01
N ALA A 79 0.82 12.85 7.30
CA ALA A 79 0.59 13.90 8.26
C ALA A 79 1.30 13.55 9.58
N MET A 80 1.92 14.55 10.20
CA MET A 80 2.59 14.39 11.49
C MET A 80 1.94 15.25 12.56
N GLY A 81 1.72 14.64 13.71
CA GLY A 81 1.14 15.26 14.89
C GLY A 81 2.11 15.22 16.07
N VAL A 82 1.96 16.19 16.97
CA VAL A 82 2.59 16.18 18.29
C VAL A 82 1.50 16.34 19.33
N LEU A 83 1.45 15.40 20.28
CA LEU A 83 0.46 15.37 21.35
C LEU A 83 1.13 15.50 22.72
N ASP A 84 0.44 16.13 23.67
CA ASP A 84 0.83 16.03 25.08
C ASP A 84 0.39 14.68 25.70
N ILE A 85 0.64 14.52 26.99
CA ILE A 85 0.24 13.35 27.78
C ILE A 85 -1.27 13.15 27.93
N ASN A 86 -2.08 14.14 27.54
CA ASN A 86 -3.53 14.12 27.64
C ASN A 86 -4.18 14.02 26.24
N ASP A 87 -3.41 13.62 25.23
CA ASP A 87 -3.83 13.48 23.82
C ASP A 87 -4.30 14.80 23.17
N ASN A 88 -3.83 15.95 23.67
CA ASN A 88 -4.07 17.24 23.02
C ASN A 88 -3.03 17.49 21.94
N TYR A 89 -3.48 17.81 20.73
CA TYR A 89 -2.58 18.14 19.62
C TYR A 89 -2.03 19.56 19.69
N TYR A 90 -0.76 19.71 19.30
CA TYR A 90 -0.06 20.98 19.23
C TYR A 90 0.46 21.24 17.81
N ASN A 91 0.29 22.48 17.36
CA ASN A 91 0.85 22.99 16.10
C ASN A 91 1.15 24.49 16.27
N ASP A 92 2.10 24.79 17.15
CA ASP A 92 2.58 26.16 17.37
C ASP A 92 4.08 26.19 17.14
N ASN A 93 4.50 26.89 16.08
CA ASN A 93 5.91 27.08 15.72
C ASN A 93 6.74 27.77 16.81
N ARG A 94 6.09 28.40 17.80
CA ARG A 94 6.74 29.00 18.97
C ARG A 94 7.08 27.98 20.06
N LEU A 95 6.57 26.75 19.97
CA LEU A 95 6.89 25.63 20.85
C LEU A 95 7.92 24.70 20.19
N PHE A 96 7.63 24.27 18.96
CA PHE A 96 8.50 23.38 18.18
C PHE A 96 8.24 23.56 16.69
N THR A 97 9.13 23.03 15.86
CA THR A 97 8.96 22.96 14.40
C THR A 97 9.31 21.56 13.90
N ILE A 98 8.64 21.12 12.84
CA ILE A 98 9.00 19.87 12.14
C ILE A 98 9.73 20.24 10.85
N GLN A 99 10.97 19.77 10.71
CA GLN A 99 11.78 19.96 9.52
C GLN A 99 11.89 18.65 8.73
N GLY A 100 11.49 18.68 7.47
CA GLY A 100 11.68 17.58 6.54
C GLY A 100 13.05 17.66 5.85
N VAL A 101 13.71 16.52 5.71
CA VAL A 101 14.96 16.39 4.95
C VAL A 101 14.84 15.20 4.02
N HIS A 102 14.89 15.46 2.72
CA HIS A 102 14.99 14.43 1.69
C HIS A 102 16.46 14.14 1.43
N LYS A 103 16.88 12.93 1.80
CA LYS A 103 18.27 12.50 1.65
C LYS A 103 18.35 11.46 0.53
N THR A 104 19.28 11.68 -0.37
CA THR A 104 19.57 10.79 -1.49
C THR A 104 21.01 10.33 -1.41
N LYS A 105 21.25 9.07 -1.77
CA LYS A 105 22.55 8.43 -1.89
C LYS A 105 22.67 7.83 -3.27
N LYS A 106 23.81 8.08 -3.92
CA LYS A 106 24.18 7.43 -5.17
C LYS A 106 25.61 6.90 -5.09
N ASN A 107 25.80 5.64 -5.47
CA ASN A 107 27.14 5.08 -5.63
C ASN A 107 27.67 5.45 -7.02
N VAL A 108 28.81 6.12 -7.09
CA VAL A 108 29.44 6.54 -8.34
C VAL A 108 30.81 5.90 -8.45
N TYR A 109 31.08 5.26 -9.58
CA TYR A 109 32.37 4.67 -9.84
C TYR A 109 33.43 5.75 -10.07
N ASN A 110 34.46 5.76 -9.25
CA ASN A 110 35.58 6.69 -9.37
C ASN A 110 36.72 6.04 -10.17
N SER A 111 36.89 6.52 -11.40
CA SER A 111 37.92 6.04 -12.33
C SER A 111 39.37 6.24 -11.86
N GLN A 112 39.62 7.11 -10.88
CA GLN A 112 40.95 7.39 -10.35
C GLN A 112 41.35 6.43 -9.23
N THR A 113 40.40 6.05 -8.37
CA THR A 113 40.63 5.14 -7.22
C THR A 113 40.27 3.69 -7.54
N GLY A 114 39.50 3.46 -8.61
CA GLY A 114 38.98 2.15 -8.98
C GLY A 114 37.89 1.64 -8.03
N GLN A 115 37.34 2.50 -7.16
CA GLN A 115 36.35 2.18 -6.14
C GLN A 115 35.03 2.92 -6.39
N PHE A 116 33.95 2.46 -5.73
CA PHE A 116 32.68 3.15 -5.70
C PHE A 116 32.64 4.11 -4.52
N ASP A 117 32.41 5.39 -4.80
CA ASP A 117 32.21 6.42 -3.79
C ASP A 117 30.70 6.65 -3.60
N SER A 118 30.23 6.70 -2.35
CA SER A 118 28.84 7.06 -2.03
C SER A 118 28.71 8.57 -1.89
N ILE A 119 27.96 9.20 -2.80
CA ILE A 119 27.64 10.63 -2.76
C ILE A 119 26.27 10.81 -2.11
N PHE A 120 26.21 11.64 -1.06
CA PHE A 120 24.97 12.00 -0.38
C PHE A 120 24.57 13.43 -0.71
N ASN A 121 23.29 13.65 -1.03
CA ASN A 121 22.69 14.97 -1.13
C ASN A 121 21.49 15.06 -0.21
N SER A 122 21.31 16.22 0.43
CA SER A 122 20.19 16.49 1.33
C SER A 122 19.47 17.76 0.93
N THR A 123 18.16 17.68 0.77
CA THR A 123 17.29 18.83 0.50
C THR A 123 16.37 19.04 1.69
N VAL A 124 16.43 20.22 2.29
CA VAL A 124 15.60 20.59 3.44
C VAL A 124 14.29 21.20 2.93
N PHE A 125 13.17 20.85 3.55
CA PHE A 125 11.87 21.44 3.29
C PHE A 125 11.08 21.65 4.57
N SER A 126 10.23 22.66 4.57
CA SER A 126 9.29 22.92 5.66
C SER A 126 7.97 22.23 5.38
N LEU A 127 7.35 21.75 6.45
CA LEU A 127 5.97 21.27 6.38
C LEU A 127 4.98 22.41 6.47
N VAL A 128 3.75 22.13 6.05
CA VAL A 128 2.62 23.05 6.09
C VAL A 128 1.48 22.43 6.88
N ASN A 129 0.55 23.25 7.37
CA ASN A 129 -0.65 22.72 7.99
C ASN A 129 -1.41 21.87 6.97
N CYS A 130 -1.90 20.72 7.42
CA CYS A 130 -2.67 19.83 6.60
C CYS A 130 -3.99 20.48 6.16
N THR A 131 -4.36 20.26 4.91
CA THR A 131 -5.60 20.73 4.29
C THR A 131 -6.27 19.59 3.55
N ASP A 132 -7.49 19.81 3.09
CA ASP A 132 -8.22 18.89 2.23
C ASP A 132 -7.44 18.40 1.01
N ASP A 133 -6.55 19.25 0.48
CA ASP A 133 -5.70 18.92 -0.69
C ASP A 133 -4.64 17.86 -0.37
N ASN A 134 -4.30 17.68 0.91
CA ASN A 134 -3.30 16.70 1.34
C ASN A 134 -3.87 15.28 1.45
N VAL A 135 -5.21 15.12 1.49
CA VAL A 135 -5.91 13.82 1.47
C VAL A 135 -7.04 13.88 0.44
N PRO A 136 -6.73 13.90 -0.87
CA PRO A 136 -7.71 14.14 -1.93
C PRO A 136 -8.77 13.03 -2.05
N ASP A 137 -8.49 11.82 -1.56
CA ASP A 137 -9.45 10.71 -1.57
C ASP A 137 -10.59 10.95 -0.56
N PRO A 138 -11.86 11.07 -1.01
CA PRO A 138 -12.99 11.29 -0.12
C PRO A 138 -13.24 10.10 0.81
N HIS A 139 -12.89 8.88 0.43
CA HIS A 139 -13.05 7.71 1.29
C HIS A 139 -12.07 7.70 2.46
N LEU A 140 -10.90 8.30 2.29
CA LEU A 140 -9.91 8.45 3.36
C LEU A 140 -10.21 9.64 4.26
N ARG A 141 -10.89 10.67 3.73
CA ARG A 141 -11.22 11.91 4.45
C ARG A 141 -11.84 11.65 5.82
N ASP A 142 -12.87 10.80 5.87
CA ASP A 142 -13.60 10.48 7.09
C ASP A 142 -12.72 9.82 8.16
N PHE A 143 -11.68 9.09 7.75
CA PHE A 143 -10.73 8.49 8.68
C PHE A 143 -9.74 9.54 9.19
N PHE A 144 -9.17 10.36 8.31
CA PHE A 144 -8.23 11.41 8.72
C PHE A 144 -8.89 12.45 9.63
N LEU A 145 -10.12 12.87 9.33
CA LEU A 145 -10.84 13.87 10.14
C LEU A 145 -11.11 13.42 11.58
N LYS A 146 -11.18 12.11 11.85
CA LYS A 146 -11.31 11.59 13.22
C LYS A 146 -10.06 11.83 14.07
N SER A 147 -8.90 12.01 13.45
CA SER A 147 -7.62 12.27 14.11
C SER A 147 -7.29 13.77 14.17
N GLN A 148 -8.27 14.68 14.17
CA GLN A 148 -7.99 16.14 14.20
C GLN A 148 -7.00 16.60 13.11
N PHE A 149 -7.12 16.02 11.91
CA PHE A 149 -6.18 16.16 10.79
C PHE A 149 -5.65 17.58 10.53
N TYR A 150 -6.50 18.61 10.63
CA TYR A 150 -6.08 20.00 10.34
C TYR A 150 -5.06 20.57 11.33
N ILE A 151 -4.85 19.95 12.48
CA ILE A 151 -3.79 20.33 13.42
C ILE A 151 -2.45 19.72 13.02
N HIS A 152 -2.44 18.65 12.21
CA HIS A 152 -1.21 18.02 11.75
C HIS A 152 -0.43 18.91 10.77
N GLN A 153 0.85 18.56 10.60
CA GLN A 153 1.71 19.11 9.57
C GLN A 153 1.94 18.07 8.46
N CYS A 154 1.75 18.50 7.21
CA CYS A 154 1.82 17.70 6.00
C CYS A 154 2.97 18.17 5.10
N ILE A 155 3.41 17.29 4.21
CA ILE A 155 4.29 17.67 3.09
C ILE A 155 3.51 18.63 2.17
N PRO A 156 4.11 19.74 1.70
CA PRO A 156 3.45 20.63 0.75
C PRO A 156 2.99 19.87 -0.51
N LYS A 157 1.76 20.12 -0.98
CA LYS A 157 1.16 19.36 -2.09
C LYS A 157 1.93 19.48 -3.41
N ASP A 158 2.62 20.61 -3.60
CA ASP A 158 3.40 20.91 -4.82
C ASP A 158 4.85 20.40 -4.72
N LEU A 159 5.22 19.82 -3.57
CA LEU A 159 6.54 19.22 -3.36
C LEU A 159 6.48 17.72 -3.66
N GLU A 160 7.15 17.32 -4.73
CA GLU A 160 7.37 15.91 -5.03
C GLU A 160 8.61 15.42 -4.27
N VAL A 161 8.41 14.42 -3.42
CA VAL A 161 9.50 13.71 -2.75
C VAL A 161 9.44 12.23 -3.08
N GLU A 162 10.61 11.59 -3.11
CA GLU A 162 10.75 10.21 -3.57
C GLU A 162 11.48 9.37 -2.53
N ILE A 163 11.07 8.10 -2.39
CA ILE A 163 11.79 7.09 -1.62
C ILE A 163 12.16 5.92 -2.53
N GLU A 164 13.34 5.35 -2.33
CA GLU A 164 13.90 4.34 -3.23
C GLU A 164 14.95 3.49 -2.51
N GLY A 165 15.05 2.23 -2.92
CA GLY A 165 16.20 1.40 -2.60
C GLY A 165 16.24 0.92 -1.15
N GLN A 166 17.30 0.17 -0.87
CA GLN A 166 17.78 -0.11 0.49
C GLN A 166 19.12 0.59 0.66
N PHE A 167 19.62 0.71 1.89
CA PHE A 167 20.89 1.42 2.11
C PHE A 167 22.06 0.86 1.28
N ASN A 168 22.06 -0.44 0.98
CA ASN A 168 23.09 -1.11 0.18
C ASN A 168 22.86 -1.05 -1.34
N SER A 169 21.76 -0.43 -1.80
CA SER A 169 21.46 -0.23 -3.22
C SER A 169 22.35 0.83 -3.87
N ASP A 170 22.41 0.80 -5.20
CA ASP A 170 23.14 1.81 -5.99
C ASP A 170 22.52 3.22 -5.84
N SER A 171 21.20 3.25 -5.73
CA SER A 171 20.42 4.44 -5.39
C SER A 171 19.63 4.16 -4.11
N TYR A 172 19.69 5.09 -3.16
CA TYR A 172 18.91 5.04 -1.93
C TYR A 172 18.34 6.41 -1.62
N GLN A 173 17.08 6.48 -1.23
CA GLN A 173 16.41 7.73 -0.86
C GLN A 173 15.53 7.53 0.36
N GLU A 174 15.63 8.46 1.31
CA GLU A 174 14.86 8.45 2.56
C GLU A 174 14.32 9.86 2.88
N LEU A 175 13.26 9.88 3.69
CA LEU A 175 12.74 11.10 4.30
C LEU A 175 12.98 11.06 5.79
N ASN A 176 13.64 12.11 6.28
CA ASN A 176 13.84 12.32 7.70
C ASN A 176 12.99 13.50 8.17
N PHE A 177 12.33 13.35 9.32
CA PHE A 177 11.56 14.40 9.95
C PHE A 177 12.15 14.70 11.32
N TYR A 178 12.63 15.92 11.51
CA TYR A 178 13.26 16.37 12.73
C TYR A 178 12.30 17.25 13.51
N PHE A 179 12.03 16.87 14.75
CA PHE A 179 11.23 17.63 15.70
C PHE A 179 12.15 18.52 16.52
N ILE A 180 12.13 19.83 16.24
CA ILE A 180 13.09 20.79 16.76
C ILE A 180 12.38 21.73 17.73
N LYS A 181 12.81 21.75 18.99
CA LYS A 181 12.29 22.71 19.99
C LYS A 181 12.61 24.15 19.59
N CYS A 182 11.68 25.06 19.83
CA CYS A 182 11.92 26.48 19.61
C CYS A 182 12.95 27.00 20.62
N THR A 183 13.90 27.82 20.17
CA THR A 183 14.86 28.50 21.06
C THR A 183 15.03 29.98 20.67
N GLY A 184 15.21 30.85 21.66
CA GLY A 184 15.49 32.27 21.44
C GLY A 184 14.24 33.17 21.32
N GLN A 185 14.39 34.28 20.60
CA GLN A 185 13.38 35.33 20.51
C GLN A 185 12.17 34.89 19.67
N GLY A 186 10.96 35.07 20.19
CA GLY A 186 9.71 34.70 19.51
C GLY A 186 9.16 33.32 19.91
N CYS A 187 9.92 32.54 20.68
CA CYS A 187 9.45 31.30 21.29
C CYS A 187 8.57 31.58 22.52
N LYS A 188 7.78 30.58 22.92
CA LYS A 188 7.04 30.59 24.19
C LYS A 188 7.99 30.50 25.40
N ASP A 189 7.42 30.71 26.58
CA ASP A 189 8.16 30.54 27.84
C ASP A 189 8.74 29.12 27.92
N GLU A 190 9.97 29.00 28.41
CA GLU A 190 10.70 27.73 28.49
C GLU A 190 9.92 26.67 29.26
N LYS A 191 9.15 27.06 30.29
CA LYS A 191 8.26 26.16 31.03
C LYS A 191 7.15 25.55 30.17
N GLU A 192 6.57 26.32 29.24
CA GLU A 192 5.55 25.81 28.33
C GLU A 192 6.16 24.85 27.30
N ILE A 193 7.35 25.18 26.80
CA ILE A 193 8.10 24.33 25.87
C ILE A 193 8.46 23.01 26.57
N ASP A 194 9.08 23.09 27.74
CA ASP A 194 9.51 21.95 28.55
C ASP A 194 8.34 21.03 28.94
N ALA A 195 7.16 21.59 29.23
CA ALA A 195 5.98 20.78 29.54
C ALA A 195 5.59 19.86 28.37
N LEU A 196 5.73 20.33 27.13
CA LEU A 196 5.47 19.53 25.92
C LEU A 196 6.66 18.61 25.59
N VAL A 197 7.88 19.14 25.53
CA VAL A 197 9.03 18.37 25.03
C VAL A 197 9.52 17.30 26.02
N ASN A 198 9.23 17.42 27.32
CA ASN A 198 9.61 16.41 28.32
C ASN A 198 8.72 15.17 28.31
N ASN A 199 7.51 15.25 27.78
CA ASN A 199 6.64 14.09 27.62
C ASN A 199 5.59 14.36 26.53
N ASN A 200 5.83 13.84 25.34
CA ASN A 200 4.92 13.96 24.20
C ASN A 200 4.78 12.63 23.48
N PHE A 201 3.76 12.58 22.62
CA PHE A 201 3.65 11.58 21.58
C PHE A 201 3.88 12.25 20.24
N ILE A 202 4.66 11.57 19.40
CA ILE A 202 4.76 11.89 17.98
C ILE A 202 3.86 10.92 17.24
N GLU A 203 2.94 11.46 16.45
CA GLU A 203 2.07 10.68 15.57
C GLU A 203 2.53 10.81 14.12
N LEU A 204 2.53 9.68 13.41
CA LEU A 204 2.58 9.62 11.97
C LEU A 204 1.28 8.99 11.46
N LEU A 205 0.46 9.81 10.80
CA LEU A 205 -0.78 9.42 10.17
C LEU A 205 -0.58 9.37 8.65
N PHE A 206 -0.87 8.24 8.01
CA PHE A 206 -0.62 8.06 6.60
C PHE A 206 -1.58 7.09 5.91
N THR A 207 -1.63 7.15 4.58
CA THR A 207 -2.40 6.19 3.78
C THR A 207 -1.66 4.86 3.67
N ASP A 208 -2.36 3.77 3.95
CA ASP A 208 -1.87 2.41 3.70
C ASP A 208 -2.88 1.63 2.84
N VAL A 209 -2.49 0.47 2.33
CA VAL A 209 -3.32 -0.36 1.46
C VAL A 209 -3.37 -1.81 1.92
N TYR A 210 -4.52 -2.45 1.72
CA TYR A 210 -4.63 -3.91 1.77
C TYR A 210 -5.15 -4.44 0.44
N PHE A 211 -4.83 -5.71 0.17
CA PHE A 211 -5.23 -6.38 -1.05
C PHE A 211 -6.63 -6.98 -0.91
N SER A 212 -7.55 -6.57 -1.79
CA SER A 212 -8.90 -7.12 -1.92
C SER A 212 -9.06 -7.72 -3.33
N PRO A 213 -8.96 -9.04 -3.48
CA PRO A 213 -8.99 -9.67 -4.80
C PRO A 213 -10.38 -9.62 -5.44
N GLU A 214 -11.44 -9.37 -4.65
CA GLU A 214 -12.82 -9.23 -5.15
C GLU A 214 -13.03 -7.93 -5.94
N ASN A 215 -12.18 -6.91 -5.74
CA ASN A 215 -12.22 -5.68 -6.51
C ASN A 215 -11.30 -5.80 -7.73
N LYS A 216 -11.87 -6.25 -8.84
CA LYS A 216 -11.15 -6.48 -10.11
C LYS A 216 -10.41 -5.23 -10.62
N ASP A 217 -11.04 -4.07 -10.52
CA ASP A 217 -10.53 -2.83 -11.11
C ASP A 217 -9.52 -2.15 -10.19
N ASN A 218 -9.76 -2.16 -8.88
CA ASN A 218 -8.88 -1.59 -7.86
C ASN A 218 -8.63 -2.58 -6.71
N PRO A 219 -7.70 -3.54 -6.89
CA PRO A 219 -7.38 -4.55 -5.89
C PRO A 219 -6.74 -3.98 -4.62
N PHE A 220 -6.28 -2.72 -4.65
CA PHE A 220 -5.75 -2.03 -3.47
C PHE A 220 -6.85 -1.18 -2.83
N VAL A 221 -7.26 -1.57 -1.63
CA VAL A 221 -8.19 -0.77 -0.82
C VAL A 221 -7.37 0.08 0.15
N LYS A 222 -7.51 1.40 0.01
CA LYS A 222 -6.83 2.39 0.84
C LYS A 222 -7.53 2.52 2.20
N TYR A 223 -6.74 2.72 3.25
CA TYR A 223 -7.21 3.06 4.59
C TYR A 223 -6.20 3.98 5.30
N SER A 224 -6.61 4.58 6.40
CA SER A 224 -5.72 5.38 7.24
C SER A 224 -5.01 4.51 8.27
N ARG A 225 -3.71 4.69 8.44
CA ARG A 225 -2.89 4.07 9.46
C ARG A 225 -2.19 5.15 10.27
N ASP A 226 -2.16 4.96 11.58
CA ASP A 226 -1.44 5.79 12.53
C ASP A 226 -0.34 4.98 13.25
N LEU A 227 0.77 5.65 13.55
CA LEU A 227 1.85 5.15 14.39
C LEU A 227 2.17 6.22 15.44
N TYR A 228 2.36 5.80 16.68
CA TYR A 228 2.69 6.70 17.78
C TYR A 228 3.99 6.30 18.47
N TRP A 229 4.78 7.30 18.81
CA TRP A 229 5.99 7.13 19.61
C TRP A 229 6.01 8.12 20.76
N VAL A 230 6.11 7.60 21.99
CA VAL A 230 6.41 8.42 23.16
C VAL A 230 7.80 9.01 23.00
N SER A 231 7.98 10.31 23.16
CA SER A 231 9.28 10.95 23.11
C SER A 231 9.45 11.92 24.27
N SER A 232 10.70 12.12 24.69
CA SER A 232 11.06 13.17 25.63
C SER A 232 12.42 13.76 25.27
N GLN A 233 12.66 15.01 25.68
CA GLN A 233 13.96 15.65 25.52
C GLN A 233 15.09 14.86 26.20
N ASN A 234 14.78 14.12 27.28
CA ASN A 234 15.75 13.31 28.01
C ASN A 234 15.97 11.92 27.41
N LEU A 235 15.03 11.45 26.58
CA LEU A 235 15.07 10.16 25.89
C LEU A 235 14.61 10.37 24.44
N PRO A 236 15.41 11.09 23.62
CA PRO A 236 15.04 11.33 22.24
C PRO A 236 14.94 10.01 21.51
N ARG A 237 13.92 9.87 20.67
CA ARG A 237 13.67 8.65 19.90
C ARG A 237 13.99 8.86 18.44
N GLU A 238 14.56 7.82 17.85
CA GLU A 238 14.66 7.63 16.42
C GLU A 238 13.67 6.51 16.05
N ALA A 239 12.79 6.79 15.08
CA ALA A 239 11.80 5.82 14.61
C ALA A 239 11.93 5.70 13.10
N ASN A 240 12.11 4.46 12.63
CA ASN A 240 12.21 4.15 11.22
C ASN A 240 10.92 3.48 10.74
N VAL A 241 10.41 3.94 9.61
CA VAL A 241 9.22 3.39 8.96
C VAL A 241 9.61 2.88 7.59
N PHE A 242 9.51 1.58 7.38
CA PHE A 242 9.88 0.93 6.13
C PHE A 242 8.64 0.66 5.29
N MET A 243 8.67 1.15 4.06
CA MET A 243 7.64 0.94 3.05
C MET A 243 8.07 -0.15 2.07
N ARG A 244 7.11 -0.88 1.51
CA ARG A 244 7.35 -1.87 0.44
C ARG A 244 6.41 -1.63 -0.73
N ASN A 245 6.89 -1.92 -1.94
CA ASN A 245 6.04 -1.94 -3.12
C ASN A 245 5.33 -3.29 -3.23
N ASN A 246 4.01 -3.25 -3.34
CA ASN A 246 3.18 -4.42 -3.63
C ASN A 246 2.82 -4.42 -5.11
N TYR A 247 2.84 -5.61 -5.72
CA TYR A 247 2.55 -5.80 -7.13
C TYR A 247 1.37 -6.75 -7.24
N VAL A 248 0.31 -6.33 -7.92
CA VAL A 248 -0.82 -7.19 -8.29
C VAL A 248 -0.79 -7.35 -9.80
N GLU A 249 -0.46 -8.55 -10.26
CA GLU A 249 -0.57 -8.94 -11.66
C GLU A 249 -1.88 -9.71 -11.83
N SER A 250 -2.78 -9.18 -12.67
CA SER A 250 -4.06 -9.81 -12.99
C SER A 250 -4.08 -10.16 -14.47
N ASP A 251 -4.40 -11.41 -14.79
CA ASP A 251 -4.63 -11.85 -16.17
C ASP A 251 -6.14 -12.02 -16.39
N PHE A 252 -6.73 -11.16 -17.21
CA PHE A 252 -8.14 -11.18 -17.56
C PHE A 252 -8.43 -11.86 -18.91
N GLY A 253 -7.41 -12.47 -19.49
CA GLY A 253 -7.44 -13.13 -20.78
C GLY A 253 -8.26 -14.42 -20.78
N TRP A 254 -9.16 -14.56 -21.75
CA TRP A 254 -9.94 -15.79 -21.94
C TRP A 254 -9.32 -16.76 -22.95
N VAL A 255 -8.77 -16.21 -24.03
CA VAL A 255 -8.15 -16.96 -25.14
C VAL A 255 -6.68 -16.61 -25.27
N THR A 256 -6.34 -15.33 -25.09
CA THR A 256 -4.99 -14.79 -25.05
C THR A 256 -4.78 -14.10 -23.71
N SER A 257 -3.55 -14.10 -23.20
CA SER A 257 -3.19 -13.41 -21.96
C SER A 257 -3.47 -11.90 -22.07
N ASP A 258 -4.13 -11.35 -21.05
CA ASP A 258 -4.42 -9.92 -20.89
C ASP A 258 -3.99 -9.49 -19.48
N LYS A 259 -2.69 -9.22 -19.35
CA LYS A 259 -2.05 -8.91 -18.07
C LYS A 259 -2.08 -7.43 -17.78
N ASN A 260 -2.63 -7.09 -16.61
CA ASN A 260 -2.52 -5.78 -16.02
C ASN A 260 -1.69 -5.86 -14.72
N THR A 261 -0.74 -4.95 -14.52
CA THR A 261 0.05 -4.88 -13.29
C THR A 261 -0.23 -3.56 -12.59
N GLN A 262 -0.71 -3.66 -11.35
CA GLN A 262 -0.89 -2.51 -10.47
C GLN A 262 0.17 -2.51 -9.37
N VAL A 263 0.67 -1.33 -9.02
CA VAL A 263 1.72 -1.16 -8.00
C VAL A 263 1.28 -0.12 -6.99
N TYR A 264 1.36 -0.47 -5.70
CA TYR A 264 1.11 0.47 -4.61
C TYR A 264 2.09 0.23 -3.47
N PRO A 265 2.63 1.30 -2.85
CA PRO A 265 3.38 1.16 -1.61
C PRO A 265 2.45 0.77 -0.46
N SER A 266 2.96 0.01 0.49
CA SER A 266 2.31 -0.20 1.78
C SER A 266 3.34 -0.12 2.90
N PHE A 267 2.85 0.05 4.12
CA PHE A 267 3.67 -0.20 5.30
C PHE A 267 4.22 -1.64 5.27
N SER A 268 5.49 -1.80 5.66
CA SER A 268 6.11 -3.11 5.83
C SER A 268 6.33 -3.40 7.31
N TYR A 269 7.17 -2.60 7.94
CA TYR A 269 7.46 -2.67 9.38
C TYR A 269 8.02 -1.34 9.84
N GLY A 270 8.08 -1.15 11.16
CA GLY A 270 8.77 -0.04 11.78
C GLY A 270 9.64 -0.54 12.91
N ASP A 271 10.71 0.20 13.20
CA ASP A 271 11.51 0.05 14.40
C ASP A 271 11.68 1.40 15.08
N ASN A 272 12.02 1.36 16.37
CA ASN A 272 12.38 2.55 17.10
C ASN A 272 13.48 2.24 18.11
N GLN A 273 14.28 3.24 18.39
CA GLN A 273 15.35 3.17 19.38
C GLN A 273 15.47 4.49 20.13
N VAL A 274 15.93 4.41 21.37
CA VAL A 274 16.33 5.60 22.13
C VAL A 274 17.71 6.03 21.64
N SER A 275 17.81 7.24 21.12
CA SER A 275 19.08 7.82 20.70
C SER A 275 19.82 8.34 21.93
N TYR A 276 20.86 7.64 22.37
CA TYR A 276 21.78 8.19 23.37
C TYR A 276 22.68 9.22 22.68
N GLN A 277 22.31 10.50 22.74
CA GLN A 277 23.27 11.56 22.45
C GLN A 277 24.28 11.58 23.60
N PHE A 278 25.47 11.02 23.36
CA PHE A 278 26.63 11.32 24.17
C PHE A 278 26.98 12.80 23.91
N PHE A 279 26.51 13.68 24.80
CA PHE A 279 26.98 15.06 24.82
C PHE A 279 28.48 15.03 25.10
N ASN A 280 29.30 15.35 24.09
CA ASN A 280 30.70 15.76 24.25
C ASN A 280 30.76 17.28 24.32
#